data_AF-A0AA96X6H7-F1
#
_entry.id   AF-A0AA96X6H7-F1
#
_cell.length_a   1.000
_cell.length_b   1.000
_cell.length_c   1.000
_cell.angle_alpha   90.00
_cell.angle_beta   90.00
_cell.angle_gamma   90.00
#
_symmetry.space_group_name_H-M   'P 1'
#
loop_
_entity.id
_entity.type
_entity.pdbx_description
1 polymer ?
#
loop_
_entity_poly.entity_id
_entity_poly.type
_entity_poly.pdbx_seq_one_letter_code
_entity_poly.pdbx_strand_id
1 'polypeptide(L)'
;MTLAMRSLITLFLVFFCSVSESQVRSDHLPPGAEPIEVNNQTVFYKNGYFYRKGSDAYTRIEPPLGARVSRVPFGTPINLGNKHYMLAGNGTFFLLDPRDNQYVVVTPPPNWQHVNRNPLAPKKKIYPRAYPPRHLRHRSEGKRVDRKDWDIYCEARAANLLRRTGEPGKTTRRAMREYRKIYRKCLRQSRRFR
;
A
#
# COMPACT_ATOMS: atom_id res chain seq x y z
N MET A 1 -25.08 63.75 -2.03
CA MET A 1 -23.87 62.94 -1.74
C MET A 1 -24.27 61.92 -0.69
N THR A 2 -24.25 60.66 -1.07
CA THR A 2 -24.98 59.53 -0.50
C THR A 2 -24.32 58.92 0.73
N LEU A 3 -25.17 58.46 1.67
CA LEU A 3 -24.83 57.71 2.88
C LEU A 3 -23.96 56.48 2.58
N ALA A 4 -22.92 56.30 3.41
CA ALA A 4 -22.10 55.11 3.46
C ALA A 4 -22.95 53.90 3.91
N MET A 5 -23.18 52.98 2.97
CA MET A 5 -23.96 51.77 3.17
C MET A 5 -23.07 50.64 3.69
N ARG A 6 -23.52 50.08 4.81
CA ARG A 6 -22.98 48.97 5.58
C ARG A 6 -22.87 47.67 4.78
N SER A 7 -22.04 46.76 5.30
CA SER A 7 -22.11 45.30 5.11
C SER A 7 -21.48 44.72 3.84
N LEU A 8 -20.15 44.51 3.88
CA LEU A 8 -19.51 43.49 3.02
C LEU A 8 -19.68 42.12 3.69
N ILE A 9 -20.74 41.46 3.25
CA ILE A 9 -21.14 40.11 3.56
C ILE A 9 -20.07 39.15 3.06
N THR A 10 -19.52 38.38 3.99
CA THR A 10 -18.90 37.07 3.86
C THR A 10 -19.28 36.31 2.58
N LEU A 11 -18.36 36.21 1.64
CA LEU A 11 -18.39 35.21 0.57
C LEU A 11 -17.16 34.31 0.69
N PHE A 12 -16.96 33.72 1.87
CA PHE A 12 -16.10 32.55 2.01
C PHE A 12 -16.91 31.37 1.46
N LEU A 13 -16.72 31.11 0.17
CA LEU A 13 -17.14 29.91 -0.53
C LEU A 13 -16.54 28.70 0.21
N VAL A 14 -17.24 28.25 1.25
CA VAL A 14 -17.02 26.94 1.84
C VAL A 14 -17.57 25.94 0.82
N PHE A 15 -16.76 25.68 -0.20
CA PHE A 15 -16.88 24.48 -1.00
C PHE A 15 -16.52 23.32 -0.08
N PHE A 16 -17.49 22.90 0.74
CA PHE A 16 -17.48 21.57 1.31
C PHE A 16 -17.44 20.63 0.10
N CYS A 17 -16.24 20.18 -0.26
CA CYS A 17 -16.06 18.96 -1.02
C CYS A 17 -16.68 17.85 -0.18
N SER A 18 -17.98 17.65 -0.34
CA SER A 18 -18.64 16.39 -0.02
C SER A 18 -17.99 15.36 -0.93
N VAL A 19 -16.95 14.71 -0.40
CA VAL A 19 -16.47 13.44 -0.92
C VAL A 19 -17.65 12.48 -0.74
N SER A 20 -18.52 12.40 -1.74
CA SER A 20 -19.46 11.31 -1.87
C SER A 20 -18.66 10.06 -2.21
N GLU A 21 -18.04 9.46 -1.19
CA GLU A 21 -17.75 8.04 -1.21
C GLU A 21 -19.10 7.35 -1.42
N SER A 22 -19.29 6.75 -2.60
CA SER A 22 -20.50 6.01 -2.94
C SER A 22 -20.79 4.96 -1.86
N GLN A 23 -21.65 5.32 -0.90
CA GLN A 23 -22.25 4.40 0.06
C GLN A 23 -23.19 3.51 -0.75
N VAL A 24 -22.70 2.33 -1.11
CA VAL A 24 -23.53 1.35 -1.83
C VAL A 24 -24.60 0.87 -0.85
N ARG A 25 -25.83 1.32 -1.07
CA ARG A 25 -27.03 0.80 -0.41
C ARG A 25 -27.41 -0.52 -1.07
N SER A 26 -27.74 -1.51 -0.26
CA SER A 26 -28.18 -2.82 -0.72
C SER A 26 -29.42 -3.24 0.06
N ASP A 27 -30.44 -3.71 -0.64
CA ASP A 27 -31.69 -4.12 -0.02
C ASP A 27 -31.51 -5.37 0.86
N HIS A 28 -30.46 -6.16 0.59
CA HIS A 28 -30.15 -7.36 1.35
C HIS A 28 -28.71 -7.34 1.88
N LEU A 29 -28.53 -7.88 3.08
CA LEU A 29 -27.20 -8.08 3.64
C LEU A 29 -26.46 -9.17 2.84
N PRO A 30 -25.17 -8.99 2.51
CA PRO A 30 -24.39 -10.03 1.85
C PRO A 30 -24.44 -11.35 2.64
N PRO A 31 -24.67 -12.49 1.97
CA PRO A 31 -24.74 -13.80 2.64
C PRO A 31 -23.49 -14.12 3.47
N GLY A 32 -23.72 -14.58 4.70
CA GLY A 32 -22.66 -14.91 5.65
C GLY A 32 -21.85 -13.70 6.12
N ALA A 33 -22.48 -12.53 6.21
CA ALA A 33 -21.95 -11.42 6.99
C ALA A 33 -22.06 -11.73 8.49
N GLU A 34 -21.02 -11.39 9.25
CA GLU A 34 -20.92 -11.62 10.68
C GLU A 34 -21.42 -10.38 11.44
N PRO A 35 -22.37 -10.51 12.39
CA PRO A 35 -22.70 -9.41 13.29
C PRO A 35 -21.56 -9.19 14.28
N ILE A 36 -21.15 -7.94 14.43
CA ILE A 36 -20.12 -7.51 15.38
C ILE A 36 -20.64 -6.32 16.19
N GLU A 37 -20.22 -6.24 17.46
CA GLU A 37 -20.56 -5.13 18.33
C GLU A 37 -19.48 -4.05 18.26
N VAL A 38 -19.90 -2.82 17.95
CA VAL A 38 -19.02 -1.65 17.86
C VAL A 38 -19.71 -0.47 18.54
N ASN A 39 -19.12 0.08 19.61
CA ASN A 39 -19.68 1.23 20.33
C ASN A 39 -21.16 1.04 20.73
N ASN A 40 -21.50 -0.15 21.24
CA ASN A 40 -22.87 -0.57 21.59
C ASN A 40 -23.88 -0.56 20.42
N GLN A 41 -23.38 -0.71 19.19
CA GLN A 41 -24.20 -0.87 17.99
C GLN A 41 -23.77 -2.12 17.23
N THR A 42 -24.76 -2.89 16.77
CA THR A 42 -24.53 -4.02 15.88
C THR A 42 -24.20 -3.52 14.47
N VAL A 43 -23.01 -3.87 13.99
CA VAL A 43 -22.54 -3.66 12.62
C VAL A 43 -22.34 -5.01 11.97
N PHE A 44 -22.55 -5.14 10.67
CA PHE A 44 -22.36 -6.39 9.94
C PHE A 44 -21.06 -6.31 9.14
N TYR A 45 -20.19 -7.30 9.32
CA TYR A 45 -18.91 -7.39 8.63
C TYR A 45 -18.93 -8.46 7.53
N LYS A 46 -18.46 -8.11 6.34
CA LYS A 46 -18.20 -9.08 5.29
C LYS A 46 -17.00 -8.69 4.45
N ASN A 47 -16.01 -9.57 4.40
CA ASN A 47 -14.88 -9.50 3.47
C ASN A 47 -14.16 -8.15 3.41
N GLY A 48 -13.97 -7.50 4.56
CA GLY A 48 -13.32 -6.19 4.67
C GLY A 48 -14.28 -5.00 4.66
N TYR A 49 -15.55 -5.21 4.33
CA TYR A 49 -16.59 -4.17 4.33
C TYR A 49 -17.48 -4.25 5.55
N PHE A 50 -18.01 -3.10 5.94
CA PHE A 50 -18.88 -2.93 7.09
C PHE A 50 -20.22 -2.39 6.62
N TYR A 51 -21.29 -2.88 7.24
CA TYR A 51 -22.67 -2.55 6.87
C TYR A 51 -23.46 -2.19 8.11
N ARG A 52 -24.24 -1.12 8.02
CA ARG A 52 -25.22 -0.75 9.03
C ARG A 52 -26.62 -1.07 8.52
N LYS A 53 -27.45 -1.64 9.38
CA LYS A 53 -28.88 -1.84 9.11
C LYS A 53 -29.61 -0.50 9.23
N GLY A 54 -30.27 -0.08 8.16
CA GLY A 54 -31.25 1.02 8.16
C GLY A 54 -32.67 0.50 8.38
N SER A 55 -33.68 1.31 8.04
CA SER A 55 -35.09 0.90 8.09
C SER A 55 -35.36 -0.27 7.14
N ASP A 56 -34.97 -0.11 5.88
CA ASP A 56 -35.40 -1.01 4.78
C ASP A 56 -34.22 -1.61 4.00
N ALA A 57 -32.99 -1.24 4.34
CA ALA A 57 -31.80 -1.64 3.58
C ALA A 57 -30.55 -1.65 4.46
N TYR A 58 -29.47 -2.19 3.91
CA TYR A 58 -28.13 -2.14 4.48
C TYR A 58 -27.29 -1.12 3.73
N THR A 59 -26.61 -0.27 4.49
CA THR A 59 -25.70 0.73 3.93
C THR A 59 -24.27 0.33 4.23
N ARG A 60 -23.43 0.26 3.19
CA ARG A 60 -21.99 0.13 3.38
C ARG A 60 -21.46 1.39 4.05
N ILE A 61 -20.79 1.23 5.18
CA ILE A 61 -20.19 2.32 5.96
C ILE A 61 -18.67 2.22 5.95
N GLU A 62 -18.02 3.30 6.36
CA GLU A 62 -16.59 3.30 6.64
C GLU A 62 -16.24 2.30 7.76
N PRO A 63 -15.06 1.65 7.69
CA PRO A 63 -14.58 0.76 8.73
C PRO A 63 -14.54 1.47 10.09
N PRO A 64 -15.33 1.02 11.09
CA PRO A 64 -15.31 1.65 12.39
C PRO A 64 -13.98 1.37 13.10
N LEU A 65 -13.29 2.40 13.56
CA LEU A 65 -12.08 2.24 14.35
C LEU A 65 -12.37 1.42 15.62
N GLY A 66 -11.49 0.47 15.93
CA GLY A 66 -11.65 -0.43 17.08
C GLY A 66 -12.56 -1.63 16.84
N ALA A 67 -13.28 -1.70 15.70
CA ALA A 67 -14.08 -2.87 15.38
C ALA A 67 -13.22 -4.13 15.32
N ARG A 68 -13.71 -5.22 15.92
CA ARG A 68 -13.01 -6.51 16.00
C ARG A 68 -13.67 -7.52 15.07
N VAL A 69 -12.86 -8.23 14.29
CA VAL A 69 -13.32 -9.23 13.33
C VAL A 69 -12.48 -10.49 13.41
N SER A 70 -13.10 -11.64 13.16
CA SER A 70 -12.44 -12.94 13.26
C SER A 70 -11.46 -13.21 12.10
N ARG A 71 -11.75 -12.70 10.90
CA ARG A 71 -10.99 -13.00 9.68
C ARG A 71 -10.94 -11.81 8.74
N VAL A 72 -9.78 -11.62 8.10
CA VAL A 72 -9.60 -10.68 6.98
C VAL A 72 -9.28 -11.50 5.74
N PRO A 73 -10.20 -11.63 4.76
CA PRO A 73 -10.07 -12.69 3.75
C PRO A 73 -8.96 -12.46 2.73
N PHE A 74 -8.57 -11.21 2.44
CA PHE A 74 -7.43 -10.91 1.57
C PHE A 74 -6.80 -9.56 1.93
N GLY A 75 -5.47 -9.53 2.03
CA GLY A 75 -4.73 -8.32 2.31
C GLY A 75 -3.22 -8.49 2.17
N THR A 76 -2.51 -7.37 2.26
CA THR A 76 -1.05 -7.35 2.33
C THR A 76 -0.63 -7.40 3.79
N PRO A 77 0.09 -8.45 4.24
CA PRO A 77 0.64 -8.47 5.59
C PRO A 77 1.73 -7.42 5.73
N ILE A 78 1.73 -6.70 6.86
CA ILE A 78 2.69 -5.66 7.20
C ILE A 78 3.19 -5.95 8.61
N ASN A 79 4.44 -6.37 8.74
CA ASN A 79 5.06 -6.63 10.04
C ASN A 79 5.87 -5.40 10.46
N LEU A 80 5.55 -4.83 11.63
CA LEU A 80 6.25 -3.69 12.20
C LEU A 80 6.68 -4.04 13.63
N GLY A 81 7.93 -4.44 13.79
CA GLY A 81 8.42 -5.00 15.05
C GLY A 81 7.66 -6.27 15.41
N ASN A 82 7.03 -6.30 16.59
CA ASN A 82 6.18 -7.39 17.08
C ASN A 82 4.70 -7.23 16.73
N LYS A 83 4.32 -6.19 15.99
CA LYS A 83 2.94 -5.95 15.58
C LYS A 83 2.71 -6.48 14.17
N HIS A 84 1.62 -7.24 14.03
CA HIS A 84 1.20 -7.85 12.77
C HIS A 84 -0.01 -7.12 12.23
N TYR A 85 0.18 -6.35 11.17
CA TYR A 85 -0.88 -5.63 10.49
C TYR A 85 -1.32 -6.34 9.21
N MET A 86 -2.56 -6.13 8.80
CA MET A 86 -3.10 -6.55 7.51
C MET A 86 -3.71 -5.33 6.81
N LEU A 87 -3.23 -5.02 5.60
CA LEU A 87 -3.84 -4.00 4.74
C LEU A 87 -4.80 -4.69 3.76
N ALA A 88 -6.10 -4.52 3.97
CA ALA A 88 -7.12 -5.07 3.08
C ALA A 88 -7.16 -4.33 1.73
N GLY A 89 -7.71 -4.99 0.70
CA GLY A 89 -7.80 -4.43 -0.65
C GLY A 89 -8.60 -3.13 -0.77
N ASN A 90 -9.49 -2.86 0.19
CA ASN A 90 -10.23 -1.60 0.29
C ASN A 90 -9.48 -0.48 1.03
N GLY A 91 -8.23 -0.71 1.44
CA GLY A 91 -7.41 0.28 2.16
C GLY A 91 -7.52 0.23 3.68
N THR A 92 -8.38 -0.63 4.24
CA THR A 92 -8.55 -0.75 5.70
C THR A 92 -7.32 -1.41 6.35
N PHE A 93 -6.82 -0.81 7.42
CA PHE A 93 -5.78 -1.42 8.24
C PHE A 93 -6.38 -2.19 9.41
N PHE A 94 -5.91 -3.42 9.56
CA PHE A 94 -6.23 -4.27 10.69
C PHE A 94 -4.96 -4.58 11.47
N LEU A 95 -5.04 -4.61 12.80
CA LEU A 95 -3.99 -5.08 13.71
C LEU A 95 -4.44 -6.41 14.32
N LEU A 96 -3.61 -7.45 14.22
CA LEU A 96 -3.84 -8.71 14.92
C LEU A 96 -3.60 -8.51 16.43
N ASP A 97 -4.62 -8.79 17.24
CA ASP A 97 -4.48 -8.91 18.69
C ASP A 97 -4.20 -10.39 19.02
N PRO A 98 -2.99 -10.73 19.51
CA PRO A 98 -2.61 -12.12 19.75
C PRO A 98 -3.32 -12.75 20.94
N ARG A 99 -4.03 -11.97 21.78
CA ARG A 99 -4.72 -12.48 22.97
C ARG A 99 -5.96 -13.30 22.62
N ASP A 100 -6.70 -12.84 21.63
CA ASP A 100 -7.97 -13.43 21.16
C ASP A 100 -7.92 -13.84 19.68
N ASN A 101 -6.77 -13.66 19.01
CA ASN A 101 -6.56 -13.92 17.60
C ASN A 101 -7.56 -13.18 16.69
N GLN A 102 -8.02 -12.00 17.14
CA GLN A 102 -8.91 -11.14 16.37
C GLN A 102 -8.14 -10.01 15.68
N TYR A 103 -8.75 -9.48 14.63
CA TYR A 103 -8.25 -8.31 13.90
C TYR A 103 -9.02 -7.07 14.33
N VAL A 104 -8.29 -6.03 14.74
CA VAL A 104 -8.85 -4.74 15.16
C VAL A 104 -8.64 -3.71 14.06
N VAL A 105 -9.69 -3.00 13.66
CA VAL A 105 -9.59 -1.88 12.72
C VAL A 105 -8.80 -0.73 13.36
N VAL A 106 -7.75 -0.28 12.69
CA VAL A 106 -6.85 0.78 13.18
C VAL A 106 -6.56 1.80 12.09
N THR A 107 -6.04 2.95 12.48
CA THR A 107 -5.45 3.89 11.53
C THR A 107 -4.13 3.33 10.96
N PRO A 108 -3.71 3.76 9.76
CA PRO A 108 -2.43 3.34 9.19
C PRO A 108 -1.26 3.61 10.17
N PRO A 109 -0.38 2.63 10.44
CA PRO A 109 0.74 2.84 11.35
C PRO A 109 1.82 3.71 10.70
N PRO A 110 2.56 4.55 11.44
CA PRO A 110 3.63 5.36 10.86
C PRO A 110 4.64 4.53 10.05
N ASN A 111 5.14 5.09 8.94
CA ASN A 111 6.15 4.46 8.07
C ASN A 111 5.72 3.15 7.38
N TRP A 112 4.45 2.76 7.41
CA TRP A 112 3.96 1.53 6.77
C TRP A 112 4.30 1.42 5.27
N GLN A 113 4.32 2.56 4.57
CA GLN A 113 4.64 2.66 3.15
C GLN A 113 6.08 2.23 2.80
N HIS A 114 6.95 2.20 3.81
CA HIS A 114 8.35 1.81 3.66
C HIS A 114 8.60 0.34 4.01
N VAL A 115 7.62 -0.35 4.62
CA VAL A 115 7.79 -1.73 5.12
C VAL A 115 8.06 -2.70 3.99
N ASN A 116 7.28 -2.62 2.92
CA ASN A 116 7.39 -3.49 1.76
C ASN A 116 8.28 -2.90 0.65
N ARG A 117 8.87 -1.71 0.87
CA ARG A 117 9.93 -1.24 -0.02
C ARG A 117 11.18 -2.06 0.28
N ASN A 118 11.71 -2.71 -0.75
CA ASN A 118 13.08 -3.19 -0.68
C ASN A 118 13.99 -1.96 -0.50
N PRO A 119 14.65 -1.78 0.66
CA PRO A 119 15.50 -0.60 0.92
C PRO A 119 16.70 -0.50 -0.04
N LEU A 120 17.00 -1.59 -0.75
CA LEU A 120 18.06 -1.64 -1.77
C LEU A 120 17.52 -1.52 -3.20
N ALA A 121 16.20 -1.42 -3.37
CA ALA A 121 15.63 -1.17 -4.69
C ALA A 121 16.02 0.24 -5.17
N PRO A 122 16.31 0.38 -6.48
CA PRO A 122 16.59 1.68 -7.06
C PRO A 122 15.38 2.61 -6.88
N LYS A 123 15.65 3.90 -6.63
CA LYS A 123 14.60 4.92 -6.47
C LYS A 123 13.79 5.16 -7.74
N LYS A 124 14.33 4.79 -8.90
CA LYS A 124 13.66 4.88 -10.21
C LYS A 124 12.75 3.65 -10.40
N LYS A 125 11.50 3.86 -10.83
CA LYS A 125 10.57 2.76 -11.15
C LYS A 125 11.08 2.00 -12.37
N ILE A 126 11.37 0.71 -12.20
CA ILE A 126 11.83 -0.17 -13.29
C ILE A 126 10.72 -1.15 -13.60
N TYR A 127 10.24 -1.16 -14.85
CA TYR A 127 9.26 -2.13 -15.30
C TYR A 127 9.96 -3.47 -15.59
N PRO A 128 9.61 -4.59 -14.91
CA PRO A 128 10.28 -5.89 -15.08
C PRO A 128 10.23 -6.42 -16.51
N ARG A 129 9.21 -6.03 -17.28
CA ARG A 129 9.04 -6.41 -18.69
C ARG A 129 9.92 -5.61 -19.65
N ALA A 130 10.72 -4.67 -19.15
CA ALA A 130 11.53 -3.75 -19.94
C ALA A 130 13.05 -3.99 -19.87
N TYR A 131 13.61 -4.82 -18.97
CA TYR A 131 15.09 -4.96 -18.89
C TYR A 131 15.62 -6.36 -18.48
N PRO A 132 16.67 -6.89 -19.15
CA PRO A 132 17.33 -6.30 -20.30
C PRO A 132 16.40 -6.37 -21.52
N PRO A 133 16.17 -5.27 -22.26
CA PRO A 133 15.28 -5.24 -23.40
C PRO A 133 15.68 -6.30 -24.44
N ARG A 134 14.72 -6.73 -25.25
CA ARG A 134 14.86 -7.83 -26.21
C ARG A 134 16.06 -7.64 -27.18
N HIS A 135 16.53 -6.41 -27.40
CA HIS A 135 17.72 -6.08 -28.19
C HIS A 135 19.07 -6.39 -27.50
N LEU A 136 19.09 -6.75 -26.21
CA LEU A 136 20.29 -7.32 -25.58
C LEU A 136 20.46 -8.82 -25.88
N ARG A 137 19.51 -9.43 -26.61
CA ARG A 137 19.64 -10.79 -27.16
C ARG A 137 19.93 -10.82 -28.66
N HIS A 138 19.67 -9.73 -29.39
CA HIS A 138 19.87 -9.67 -30.83
C HIS A 138 20.61 -8.40 -31.24
N ARG A 139 21.70 -8.63 -31.97
CA ARG A 139 22.63 -7.68 -32.61
C ARG A 139 21.95 -6.85 -33.72
N SER A 140 20.78 -6.31 -33.46
CA SER A 140 19.97 -5.61 -34.46
C SER A 140 19.45 -4.32 -33.82
N GLU A 141 19.89 -3.20 -34.39
CA GLU A 141 19.58 -1.80 -34.01
C GLU A 141 20.44 -1.17 -32.89
N GLY A 142 21.76 -1.13 -33.12
CA GLY A 142 22.50 0.14 -33.26
C GLY A 142 22.66 1.13 -32.08
N LYS A 143 21.90 1.06 -30.98
CA LYS A 143 22.13 1.93 -29.81
C LYS A 143 22.86 1.18 -28.71
N ARG A 144 24.14 1.54 -28.50
CA ARG A 144 24.90 1.13 -27.31
C ARG A 144 24.12 1.58 -26.05
N VAL A 145 23.83 0.64 -25.16
CA VAL A 145 23.18 0.92 -23.87
C VAL A 145 24.09 1.82 -23.02
N ASP A 146 23.57 2.95 -22.54
CA ASP A 146 24.33 3.90 -21.74
C ASP A 146 24.81 3.28 -20.42
N ARG A 147 25.93 3.77 -19.89
CA ARG A 147 26.46 3.44 -18.56
C ARG A 147 25.39 3.53 -17.47
N LYS A 148 24.62 4.62 -17.49
CA LYS A 148 23.61 4.91 -16.46
C LYS A 148 22.49 3.85 -16.47
N ASP A 149 22.12 3.36 -17.65
CA ASP A 149 21.11 2.31 -17.77
C ASP A 149 21.61 0.96 -17.26
N TRP A 150 22.89 0.64 -17.50
CA TRP A 150 23.54 -0.54 -16.91
C TRP A 150 23.66 -0.47 -15.38
N ASP A 151 23.96 0.71 -14.83
CA ASP A 151 24.04 0.91 -13.39
C ASP A 151 22.67 0.65 -12.74
N ILE A 152 21.60 1.26 -13.27
CA ILE A 152 20.22 1.07 -12.81
C ILE A 152 19.79 -0.41 -12.92
N TYR A 153 20.13 -1.08 -14.02
CA TYR A 153 19.85 -2.51 -14.20
C TYR A 153 20.56 -3.37 -13.15
N CYS A 154 21.84 -3.13 -12.91
CA CYS A 154 22.61 -3.89 -11.95
C CYS A 154 22.14 -3.65 -10.51
N GLU A 155 21.72 -2.43 -10.17
CA GLU A 155 21.08 -2.12 -8.88
C GLU A 155 19.79 -2.91 -8.70
N ALA A 156 18.91 -2.91 -9.70
CA ALA A 156 17.65 -3.64 -9.69
C ALA A 156 17.85 -5.15 -9.56
N ARG A 157 18.79 -5.69 -10.34
CA ARG A 157 19.15 -7.12 -10.30
C ARG A 157 19.71 -7.51 -8.95
N ALA A 158 20.60 -6.70 -8.38
CA ALA A 158 21.15 -6.94 -7.05
C ALA A 158 20.06 -6.86 -5.98
N ALA A 159 19.16 -5.89 -6.07
CA ALA A 159 18.04 -5.73 -5.15
C ALA A 159 17.05 -6.91 -5.21
N ASN A 160 16.68 -7.37 -6.41
CA ASN A 160 15.71 -8.45 -6.63
C ASN A 160 16.24 -9.83 -6.27
N LEU A 161 17.55 -10.07 -6.40
CA LEU A 161 18.16 -11.36 -6.09
C LEU A 161 18.49 -11.55 -4.60
N LEU A 162 18.27 -10.53 -3.77
CA LEU A 162 18.41 -10.68 -2.32
C LEU A 162 17.23 -11.45 -1.75
N ARG A 163 17.50 -12.65 -1.24
CA ARG A 163 16.49 -13.52 -0.62
C ARG A 163 15.93 -12.99 0.70
N ARG A 164 16.62 -12.05 1.38
CA ARG A 164 16.17 -11.38 2.62
C ARG A 164 16.86 -10.01 2.78
N THR A 165 16.11 -8.92 2.70
CA THR A 165 16.44 -7.70 3.45
C THR A 165 16.04 -7.92 4.91
N GLY A 166 16.63 -7.24 5.88
CA GLY A 166 16.40 -7.52 7.29
C GLY A 166 15.03 -7.03 7.75
N GLU A 167 14.99 -6.33 8.89
CA GLU A 167 13.83 -5.56 9.33
C GLU A 167 13.28 -4.69 8.18
N PRO A 168 11.95 -4.45 8.14
CA PRO A 168 11.33 -3.61 7.14
C PRO A 168 12.04 -2.26 6.98
N GLY A 169 12.37 -1.89 5.75
CA GLY A 169 13.10 -0.65 5.46
C GLY A 169 14.58 -0.61 5.89
N LYS A 170 15.14 -1.68 6.49
CA LYS A 170 16.55 -1.74 6.91
C LYS A 170 17.37 -2.79 6.15
N THR A 171 18.64 -2.49 5.93
CA THR A 171 19.61 -3.40 5.31
C THR A 171 20.57 -3.94 6.37
N THR A 172 20.82 -5.25 6.39
CA THR A 172 21.86 -5.82 7.25
C THR A 172 23.23 -5.71 6.59
N ARG A 173 24.32 -5.70 7.38
CA ARG A 173 25.69 -5.73 6.83
C ARG A 173 25.89 -6.92 5.87
N ARG A 174 25.31 -8.08 6.19
CA ARG A 174 25.34 -9.28 5.34
C ARG A 174 24.59 -9.07 4.02
N ALA A 175 23.37 -8.54 4.08
CA ALA A 175 22.59 -8.23 2.88
C ALA A 175 23.31 -7.20 1.98
N MET A 176 23.92 -6.17 2.57
CA MET A 176 24.69 -5.17 1.82
C MET A 176 25.97 -5.76 1.18
N ARG A 177 26.64 -6.72 1.84
CA ARG A 177 27.78 -7.45 1.25
C ARG A 177 27.33 -8.27 0.04
N GLU A 178 26.23 -9.01 0.15
CA GLU A 178 25.68 -9.80 -0.96
C GLU A 178 25.20 -8.92 -2.11
N TYR A 179 24.50 -7.81 -1.80
CA TYR A 179 24.12 -6.80 -2.78
C TYR A 179 25.33 -6.33 -3.60
N ARG A 180 26.39 -5.89 -2.91
CA ARG A 180 27.62 -5.40 -3.56
C ARG A 180 28.29 -6.46 -4.43
N LYS A 181 28.28 -7.73 -4.01
CA LYS A 181 28.81 -8.85 -4.81
C LYS A 181 28.02 -9.01 -6.12
N ILE A 182 26.69 -9.06 -6.03
CA ILE A 182 25.81 -9.25 -7.19
C ILE A 182 25.91 -8.04 -8.14
N TYR A 183 25.85 -6.83 -7.59
CA TYR A 183 25.98 -5.57 -8.32
C TYR A 183 27.31 -5.50 -9.08
N ARG A 184 28.44 -5.71 -8.40
CA ARG A 184 29.77 -5.68 -9.04
C ARG A 184 29.94 -6.77 -10.09
N LYS A 185 29.39 -7.97 -9.86
CA LYS A 185 29.41 -9.05 -10.86
C LYS A 185 28.64 -8.63 -12.12
N CYS A 186 27.48 -8.02 -11.97
CA CYS A 186 26.68 -7.49 -13.07
C CYS A 186 27.43 -6.39 -13.84
N LEU A 187 28.06 -5.43 -13.15
CA LEU A 187 28.84 -4.37 -13.81
C LEU A 187 30.06 -4.90 -14.57
N ARG A 188 30.70 -5.97 -14.08
CA ARG A 188 31.79 -6.62 -14.82
C ARG A 188 31.29 -7.29 -16.09
N GLN A 189 30.10 -7.89 -16.03
CA GLN A 189 29.46 -8.49 -17.21
C GLN A 189 29.07 -7.42 -18.24
N SER A 190 28.48 -6.30 -17.81
CA SER A 190 28.08 -5.22 -18.72
C SER A 190 29.26 -4.59 -19.48
N ARG A 191 30.44 -4.49 -18.85
CA ARG A 191 31.67 -4.04 -19.53
C ARG A 191 32.14 -4.97 -20.64
N ARG A 192 31.79 -6.26 -20.61
CA ARG A 192 32.12 -7.21 -21.70
C ARG A 192 31.19 -7.07 -22.90
N PHE A 193 30.07 -6.37 -22.76
CA PHE A 193 29.10 -6.10 -23.82
C PHE A 193 29.18 -4.65 -24.34
N ARG A 194 30.21 -3.90 -23.96
CA ARG A 194 30.55 -2.59 -24.52
C ARG A 194 31.51 -2.74 -25.68
#